data_AF-A0A1N6IJM6-F1
#
_entry.id   AF-A0A1N6IJM6-F1
#
_cell.length_a   1.000
_cell.length_b   1.000
_cell.length_c   1.000
_cell.angle_alpha   90.00
_cell.angle_beta   90.00
_cell.angle_gamma   90.00
#
_symmetry.space_group_name_H-M   'P 1'
#
loop_
_entity.id
_entity.type
_entity.pdbx_description
1 polymer ?
#
loop_
_entity_poly.entity_id
_entity_poly.type
_entity_poly.pdbx_seq_one_letter_code
_entity_poly.pdbx_strand_id
1 'polypeptide(L)'
;MQISDRNKSQKVIHMEDLYLQKTVEHNDLVTSVAKMDKVPLKFFELAVSCLNTEHTPENNTVFLSKKTLFSFFKAEDNDKHARFKKALTTLHRQSIFEVQEVNAKGKLNFKIISP
;
A
#
# COMPACT_ATOMS: atom_id res chain seq x y z
N MET A 1 27.77 -27.55 -3.04
CA MET A 1 27.00 -26.45 -3.66
C MET A 1 25.57 -26.57 -3.14
N GLN A 2 25.24 -25.85 -2.06
CA GLN A 2 23.90 -25.89 -1.48
C GLN A 2 22.99 -25.00 -2.35
N ILE A 3 21.99 -25.61 -2.98
CA ILE A 3 20.89 -24.91 -3.62
C ILE A 3 20.04 -24.38 -2.47
N SER A 4 20.18 -23.09 -2.17
CA SER A 4 19.36 -22.42 -1.18
C SER A 4 17.92 -22.32 -1.70
N ASP A 5 17.00 -22.91 -0.93
CA ASP A 5 15.55 -22.89 -1.12
C ASP A 5 15.02 -21.45 -1.24
N ARG A 6 14.93 -20.93 -2.47
CA ARG A 6 14.27 -19.64 -2.76
C ARG A 6 12.75 -19.79 -2.92
N ASN A 7 12.12 -20.51 -2.01
CA ASN A 7 10.66 -20.51 -1.85
C ASN A 7 10.31 -19.94 -0.47
N LYS A 8 10.74 -18.68 -0.24
CA LYS A 8 10.03 -17.83 0.73
C LYS A 8 8.66 -17.59 0.09
N SER A 9 7.67 -18.39 0.48
CA SER A 9 6.29 -18.31 -0.03
C SER A 9 5.83 -16.85 0.00
N GLN A 10 5.77 -16.22 -1.17
CA GLN A 10 5.30 -14.85 -1.29
C GLN A 10 3.84 -14.83 -0.80
N LYS A 11 3.57 -14.07 0.26
CA LYS A 11 2.21 -13.98 0.82
C LYS A 11 1.34 -13.19 -0.15
N VAL A 12 0.59 -13.89 -1.00
CA VAL A 12 -0.43 -13.28 -1.86
C VAL A 12 -1.69 -13.12 -1.02
N ILE A 13 -2.04 -11.87 -0.68
CA ILE A 13 -3.26 -11.54 0.07
C ILE A 13 -4.47 -11.55 -0.87
N HIS A 14 -5.50 -12.31 -0.50
CA HIS A 14 -6.81 -12.34 -1.16
C HIS A 14 -7.81 -11.43 -0.43
N MET A 15 -8.96 -11.17 -1.08
CA MET A 15 -9.98 -10.27 -0.54
C MET A 15 -10.55 -10.76 0.79
N GLU A 16 -10.66 -12.07 0.94
CA GLU A 16 -11.19 -12.73 2.12
C GLU A 16 -10.24 -12.59 3.32
N ASP A 17 -8.94 -12.54 3.06
CA ASP A 17 -7.91 -12.37 4.09
C ASP A 17 -7.94 -10.97 4.70
N LEU A 18 -8.31 -9.95 3.90
CA LEU A 18 -8.37 -8.56 4.35
C LEU A 18 -9.34 -8.35 5.52
N TYR A 19 -10.44 -9.10 5.56
CA TYR A 19 -11.44 -9.00 6.64
C TYR A 19 -10.91 -9.47 7.99
N LEU A 20 -9.87 -10.31 7.99
CA LEU A 20 -9.24 -10.86 9.19
C LEU A 20 -7.99 -10.07 9.60
N GLN A 21 -7.51 -9.18 8.73
CA GLN A 21 -6.31 -8.40 9.00
C GLN A 21 -6.61 -7.16 9.84
N LYS A 22 -5.86 -7.01 10.93
CA LYS A 22 -5.79 -5.78 11.71
C LYS A 22 -4.47 -5.09 11.36
N THR A 23 -4.57 -3.91 10.77
CA THR A 23 -3.41 -3.06 10.46
C THR A 23 -3.31 -1.95 11.51
N VAL A 24 -2.08 -1.59 11.89
CA VAL A 24 -1.80 -0.43 12.77
C VAL A 24 -0.97 0.56 11.97
N GLU A 25 -1.43 1.81 11.89
CA GLU A 25 -0.79 2.89 11.15
C GLU A 25 -0.52 4.08 12.06
N HIS A 26 0.48 4.89 11.71
CA HIS A 26 0.73 6.15 12.41
C HIS A 26 -0.37 7.17 12.09
N ASN A 27 -0.74 8.02 13.05
CA ASN A 27 -1.83 8.99 12.88
C ASN A 27 -1.60 9.97 11.71
N ASP A 28 -0.34 10.32 11.46
CA ASP A 28 0.03 11.17 10.31
C ASP A 28 -0.28 10.49 8.97
N LEU A 29 -0.07 9.18 8.90
CA LEU A 29 -0.39 8.38 7.72
C LEU A 29 -1.90 8.32 7.51
N VAL A 30 -2.66 8.00 8.58
CA VAL A 30 -4.14 7.98 8.57
C VAL A 30 -4.72 9.30 8.08
N THR A 31 -4.18 10.43 8.57
CA THR A 31 -4.63 11.77 8.17
C THR A 31 -4.29 12.07 6.71
N SER A 32 -3.13 11.62 6.24
CA SER A 32 -2.69 11.83 4.87
C SER A 32 -3.50 11.01 3.86
N VAL A 33 -3.78 9.73 4.15
CA VAL A 33 -4.57 8.85 3.27
C VAL A 33 -6.05 9.22 3.23
N ALA A 34 -6.57 9.92 4.25
CA ALA A 34 -7.96 10.39 4.26
C ALA A 34 -8.33 11.30 3.07
N LYS A 35 -7.33 11.89 2.40
CA LYS A 35 -7.51 12.71 1.19
C LYS A 35 -7.57 11.90 -0.11
N MET A 36 -7.31 10.58 -0.06
CA MET A 36 -7.29 9.71 -1.24
C MET A 36 -8.69 9.35 -1.72
N ASP A 37 -8.82 9.16 -3.03
CA ASP A 37 -10.05 8.63 -3.61
C ASP A 37 -10.27 7.16 -3.19
N LYS A 38 -11.53 6.72 -3.17
CA LYS A 38 -11.94 5.38 -2.69
C LYS A 38 -11.15 4.21 -3.32
N VAL A 39 -10.81 4.26 -4.61
CA VAL A 39 -10.10 3.16 -5.29
C VAL A 39 -8.60 3.19 -4.98
N PRO A 40 -7.89 4.33 -5.11
CA PRO A 40 -6.55 4.51 -4.56
C PRO A 40 -6.40 4.08 -3.10
N LEU A 41 -7.33 4.48 -2.23
CA LEU A 41 -7.30 4.12 -0.82
C LEU A 41 -7.31 2.59 -0.63
N LYS A 42 -8.19 1.88 -1.33
CA LYS A 42 -8.23 0.40 -1.30
C LYS A 42 -6.93 -0.26 -1.80
N PHE A 43 -6.30 0.32 -2.81
CA PHE A 43 -5.01 -0.17 -3.31
C PHE A 43 -3.91 0.03 -2.26
N PHE A 44 -3.91 1.20 -1.63
CA PHE A 44 -2.98 1.54 -0.56
C PHE A 44 -3.16 0.62 0.65
N GLU A 45 -4.39 0.48 1.15
CA GLU A 45 -4.73 -0.41 2.29
C GLU A 45 -4.30 -1.86 2.02
N LEU A 46 -4.57 -2.39 0.83
CA LEU A 46 -4.10 -3.73 0.43
C LEU A 46 -2.56 -3.81 0.41
N ALA A 47 -1.88 -2.76 -0.02
CA ALA A 47 -0.42 -2.72 0.00
C ALA A 47 0.14 -2.72 1.43
N VAL A 48 -0.45 -1.92 2.32
CA VAL A 48 -0.05 -1.87 3.73
C VAL A 48 -0.36 -3.19 4.43
N SER A 49 -1.47 -3.85 4.11
CA SER A 49 -1.83 -5.14 4.73
C SER A 49 -0.89 -6.28 4.35
N CYS A 50 -0.16 -6.14 3.23
CA CYS A 50 0.92 -7.06 2.83
C CYS A 50 2.23 -6.82 3.59
N LEU A 51 2.41 -5.67 4.26
CA LEU A 51 3.63 -5.37 4.99
C LEU A 51 3.71 -6.18 6.28
N ASN A 52 4.90 -6.72 6.54
CA ASN A 52 5.25 -7.32 7.82
C ASN A 52 6.25 -6.39 8.52
N THR A 53 5.81 -5.71 9.58
CA THR A 53 6.65 -4.75 10.33
C THR A 53 7.83 -5.41 11.03
N GLU A 54 7.73 -6.70 11.35
CA GLU A 54 8.80 -7.48 11.96
C GLU A 54 9.82 -7.97 10.92
N HIS A 55 9.39 -8.10 9.66
CA HIS A 55 10.19 -8.63 8.55
C HIS A 55 9.99 -7.77 7.30
N THR A 56 10.59 -6.58 7.30
CA THR A 56 10.49 -5.64 6.18
C THR A 56 10.89 -6.33 4.86
N PRO A 57 10.08 -6.20 3.79
CA PRO A 57 10.39 -6.82 2.51
C PRO A 57 11.69 -6.26 1.91
N GLU A 58 12.41 -7.12 1.17
CA GLU A 58 13.62 -6.70 0.45
C GLU A 58 13.29 -5.55 -0.50
N ASN A 59 14.12 -4.50 -0.47
CA ASN A 59 13.93 -3.26 -1.24
C ASN A 59 12.60 -2.53 -0.99
N ASN A 60 11.95 -2.75 0.17
CA ASN A 60 10.66 -2.13 0.52
C ASN A 60 9.56 -2.35 -0.55
N THR A 61 9.64 -3.46 -1.28
CA THR A 61 8.71 -3.76 -2.38
C THR A 61 7.63 -4.74 -1.94
N VAL A 62 6.37 -4.43 -2.26
CA VAL A 62 5.22 -5.33 -2.03
C VAL A 62 4.65 -5.81 -3.36
N PHE A 63 4.19 -7.07 -3.38
CA PHE A 63 3.59 -7.68 -4.58
C PHE A 63 2.09 -7.84 -4.37
N LEU A 64 1.31 -7.33 -5.32
CA LEU A 64 -0.15 -7.35 -5.26
C LEU A 64 -0.74 -8.16 -6.41
N SER A 65 -1.77 -8.93 -6.11
CA SER A 65 -2.50 -9.69 -7.13
C SER A 65 -3.29 -8.73 -8.03
N LYS A 66 -3.02 -8.76 -9.33
CA LYS A 66 -3.77 -8.02 -10.34
C LYS A 66 -5.27 -8.35 -10.31
N LYS A 67 -5.61 -9.61 -10.01
CA LYS A 67 -7.01 -10.06 -9.86
C LYS A 67 -7.68 -9.38 -8.67
N THR A 68 -6.97 -9.30 -7.53
CA THR A 68 -7.46 -8.60 -6.33
C THR A 68 -7.64 -7.11 -6.62
N LEU A 69 -6.66 -6.47 -7.26
CA LEU A 69 -6.78 -5.06 -7.64
C LEU A 69 -7.95 -4.78 -8.59
N PHE A 70 -8.20 -5.69 -9.54
CA PHE A 70 -9.34 -5.57 -10.46
C PHE A 70 -10.69 -5.68 -9.77
N SER A 71 -10.79 -6.45 -8.69
CA SER A 71 -12.02 -6.61 -7.92
C SER A 71 -12.49 -5.30 -7.25
N PHE A 72 -11.60 -4.33 -7.04
CA PHE A 72 -11.94 -3.08 -6.38
C PHE A 72 -12.77 -2.12 -7.23
N PHE A 73 -12.84 -2.35 -8.54
CA PHE A 73 -13.70 -1.61 -9.45
C PHE A 73 -14.70 -2.56 -10.10
N LYS A 74 -15.99 -2.18 -10.11
CA LYS A 74 -17.06 -2.85 -10.86
C LYS A 74 -16.87 -2.58 -12.36
N ALA A 75 -15.83 -3.13 -12.97
CA ALA A 75 -15.54 -2.92 -14.39
C ALA A 75 -16.02 -4.11 -15.23
N GLU A 76 -16.71 -3.79 -16.32
CA GLU A 76 -16.86 -4.65 -17.48
C GLU A 76 -15.48 -4.86 -18.15
N ASP A 77 -15.31 -5.97 -18.87
CA ASP A 77 -14.01 -6.38 -19.41
C ASP A 77 -13.34 -5.34 -20.32
N ASN A 78 -14.13 -4.49 -21.00
CA ASN A 78 -13.64 -3.54 -22.01
C ASN A 78 -12.88 -2.34 -21.45
N ASP A 79 -13.14 -1.90 -20.21
CA ASP A 79 -12.53 -0.68 -19.63
C ASP A 79 -11.64 -0.98 -18.41
N LYS A 80 -11.52 -2.25 -18.00
CA LYS A 80 -10.78 -2.64 -16.79
C LYS A 80 -9.33 -2.16 -16.78
N HIS A 81 -8.66 -2.18 -17.94
CA HIS A 81 -7.26 -1.80 -18.05
C HIS A 81 -7.03 -0.29 -17.98
N ALA A 82 -7.88 0.51 -18.62
CA ALA A 82 -7.78 1.96 -18.55
C ALA A 82 -8.14 2.47 -17.15
N ARG A 83 -9.18 1.91 -16.52
CA ARG A 83 -9.51 2.17 -15.12
C ARG A 83 -8.38 1.80 -14.17
N PHE A 84 -7.74 0.65 -14.38
CA PHE A 84 -6.58 0.24 -13.59
C PHE A 84 -5.43 1.24 -13.69
N LYS A 85 -5.05 1.64 -14.91
CA LYS A 85 -4.01 2.64 -15.12
C LYS A 85 -4.36 3.97 -14.46
N LYS A 86 -5.61 4.43 -14.63
CA LYS A 86 -6.10 5.65 -13.99
C LYS A 86 -6.03 5.57 -12.46
N ALA A 87 -6.47 4.47 -11.87
CA ALA A 87 -6.39 4.26 -10.42
C ALA A 87 -4.94 4.30 -9.92
N LEU A 88 -4.01 3.66 -10.64
CA LEU A 88 -2.59 3.66 -10.28
C LEU A 88 -1.97 5.07 -10.40
N THR A 89 -2.28 5.81 -11.48
CA THR A 89 -1.84 7.20 -11.65
C THR A 89 -2.42 8.10 -10.56
N THR A 90 -3.70 7.95 -10.23
CA THR A 90 -4.33 8.73 -9.15
C THR A 90 -3.71 8.41 -7.80
N LEU A 91 -3.47 7.12 -7.49
CA LEU A 91 -2.77 6.69 -6.29
C LEU A 91 -1.40 7.36 -6.19
N HIS A 92 -0.56 7.22 -7.23
CA HIS A 92 0.76 7.84 -7.25
C HIS A 92 0.72 9.36 -7.01
N ARG A 93 -0.26 10.06 -7.59
CA ARG A 93 -0.42 11.51 -7.40
C ARG A 93 -0.88 11.88 -5.98
N GLN A 94 -1.68 11.02 -5.36
CA GLN A 94 -2.26 11.26 -4.03
C GLN A 94 -1.40 10.71 -2.89
N SER A 95 -0.39 9.87 -3.17
CA SER A 95 0.55 9.31 -2.20
C SER A 95 1.61 10.32 -1.74
N ILE A 96 1.19 11.54 -1.42
CA ILE A 96 2.04 12.56 -0.80
C ILE A 96 1.70 12.58 0.68
N PHE A 97 2.63 12.15 1.52
CA PHE A 97 2.46 12.01 2.96
C PHE A 97 3.31 13.06 3.67
N GLU A 98 2.68 13.80 4.58
CA GLU A 98 3.38 14.71 5.47
C GLU A 98 3.48 14.05 6.85
N VAL A 99 4.72 13.86 7.32
CA VAL A 99 5.00 13.23 8.61
C VAL A 99 5.59 14.27 9.54
N GLN A 100 5.04 14.35 10.75
CA GLN A 100 5.54 15.23 11.79
C GLN A 100 6.57 14.50 12.64
N GLU A 101 7.74 15.11 12.82
CA GLU A 101 8.78 14.57 13.69
C GLU A 101 9.19 15.62 14.73
N VAL A 102 9.43 15.17 15.96
CA VAL A 102 10.03 16.02 17.00
C VAL A 102 11.52 15.77 17.00
N ASN A 103 12.32 16.80 16.72
CA ASN A 103 13.77 16.66 16.75
C ASN A 103 14.30 16.60 18.20
N ALA A 104 15.59 16.28 18.35
CA ALA A 104 16.26 16.17 19.65
C ALA A 104 16.20 17.44 20.53
N LYS A 105 15.81 18.59 19.95
CA LYS A 105 15.64 19.87 20.65
C LYS A 105 14.17 20.18 20.98
N GLY A 106 13.25 19.24 20.79
CA GLY A 106 11.83 19.41 21.07
C GLY A 106 11.08 20.28 20.06
N LYS A 107 11.68 20.61 18.91
CA LYS A 107 10.99 21.38 17.85
C LYS A 107 10.33 20.44 16.85
N LEU A 108 9.14 20.82 16.39
CA LEU A 108 8.42 20.15 15.31
C LEU A 108 9.11 20.42 13.97
N ASN A 109 9.41 19.36 13.24
CA ASN A 109 9.81 19.38 11.84
C ASN A 109 8.76 18.62 11.02
N PHE A 110 8.68 18.96 9.74
CA PHE A 110 7.79 18.29 8.79
C PHE A 110 8.63 17.64 7.69
N LYS A 111 8.35 16.38 7.40
CA LYS A 111 8.97 15.64 6.30
C LYS A 111 7.91 15.24 5.30
N ILE A 112 8.14 15.58 4.03
CA ILE A 112 7.30 15.14 2.92
C ILE A 112 7.87 13.85 2.35
N ILE A 113 7.02 12.85 2.22
CA ILE A 113 7.30 11.58 1.55
C ILE A 113 6.40 11.53 0.32
N SER A 114 7.00 11.41 -0.86
CA SER A 114 6.30 11.24 -2.13
C SER A 114 6.93 10.09 -2.93
N PRO A 115 6.19 9.49 -3.87
CA PRO A 115 6.71 8.44 -4.74
C PRO A 115 7.66 9.02 -5.81
#